data_AF-A0A227IYC4-F1
#
_entry.id   AF-A0A227IYC4-F1
#
_cell.length_a   1.000
_cell.length_b   1.000
_cell.length_c   1.000
_cell.angle_alpha   90.00
_cell.angle_beta   90.00
_cell.angle_gamma   90.00
#
_symmetry.space_group_name_H-M   'P 1'
#
loop_
_entity.id
_entity.type
_entity.pdbx_description
1 polymer ?
#
loop_
_entity_poly.entity_id
_entity_poly.type
_entity_poly.pdbx_seq_one_letter_code
_entity_poly.pdbx_strand_id
1 'polypeptide(L)'
;GWASWAQIDQVTVGQGKVIPSSQIQVVQNLEGGLVKEILVKEGQLVKKGQQLLLIDDTRFRSDYREREQQVANLTASVLQLSA
;
A
#
# COMPACT_ATOMS: atom_id res chain seq x y z
N GLY A 1 -6.53 -62.91 28.22
CA GLY A 1 -6.16 -61.58 28.76
C GLY A 1 -6.50 -60.53 27.73
N TRP A 2 -7.00 -59.37 28.15
CA TRP A 2 -7.69 -58.33 27.34
C TRP A 2 -6.81 -57.56 26.32
N ALA A 3 -5.67 -58.14 25.91
CA ALA A 3 -4.69 -57.48 25.04
C ALA A 3 -4.85 -57.79 23.54
N SER A 4 -5.80 -58.66 23.16
CA SER A 4 -5.94 -59.10 21.75
C SER A 4 -6.93 -58.28 20.92
N TRP A 5 -7.72 -57.38 21.53
CA TRP A 5 -8.83 -56.64 20.89
C TRP A 5 -8.70 -55.11 20.99
N ALA A 6 -7.50 -54.59 21.25
CA ALA A 6 -7.27 -53.15 21.27
C ALA A 6 -6.75 -52.67 19.91
N GLN A 7 -7.59 -52.00 19.14
CA GLN A 7 -7.22 -51.31 17.91
C GLN A 7 -6.70 -49.91 18.30
N ILE A 8 -5.40 -49.68 18.16
CA ILE A 8 -4.77 -48.41 18.52
C ILE A 8 -4.92 -47.46 17.33
N ASP A 9 -5.83 -46.49 17.43
CA ASP A 9 -5.96 -45.42 16.45
C ASP A 9 -4.81 -44.42 16.62
N GLN A 10 -3.84 -44.48 15.71
CA GLN A 10 -2.73 -43.53 15.66
C GLN A 10 -3.16 -42.28 14.90
N VAL A 11 -3.55 -41.23 15.62
CA VAL A 11 -3.78 -39.90 15.03
C VAL A 11 -2.47 -39.12 15.02
N THR A 12 -1.85 -38.99 13.85
CA THR A 12 -0.71 -38.08 13.65
C THR A 12 -1.23 -36.68 13.36
N VAL A 13 -1.18 -35.78 14.34
CA VAL A 13 -1.48 -34.36 14.14
C VAL A 13 -0.22 -33.65 13.63
N GLY A 14 -0.14 -33.44 12.31
CA GLY A 14 0.87 -32.56 11.72
C GLY A 14 0.49 -31.10 11.92
N GLN A 15 1.35 -30.28 12.52
CA GLN A 15 1.16 -28.83 12.55
C GLN A 15 1.45 -28.24 11.16
N GLY A 16 0.41 -28.08 10.34
CA GLY A 16 0.51 -27.37 9.08
C GLY A 16 0.45 -25.86 9.30
N LYS A 17 1.58 -25.16 9.19
CA LYS A 17 1.58 -23.70 9.12
C LYS A 17 1.30 -23.28 7.67
N VAL A 18 0.15 -22.66 7.41
CA VAL A 18 -0.14 -22.04 6.11
C VAL A 18 0.72 -20.80 6.00
N ILE A 19 1.84 -20.91 5.29
CA ILE A 19 2.71 -19.77 4.98
C ILE A 19 2.31 -19.30 3.57
N PRO A 20 1.88 -18.04 3.38
CA PRO A 20 1.57 -17.54 2.05
C PRO A 20 2.81 -17.64 1.16
N SER A 21 2.66 -18.26 -0.02
CA SER A 21 3.75 -18.47 -0.99
C SER A 21 4.22 -17.19 -1.67
N SER A 22 3.43 -16.11 -1.56
CA SER A 22 3.74 -14.81 -2.14
C SER A 22 4.57 -13.98 -1.17
N GLN A 23 5.78 -13.64 -1.60
CA GLN A 23 6.68 -12.69 -0.95
C GLN A 23 5.90 -11.44 -0.51
N ILE A 24 5.94 -11.13 0.79
CA ILE A 24 5.37 -9.89 1.34
C ILE A 24 6.18 -8.75 0.71
N GLN A 25 5.65 -8.17 -0.37
CA GLN A 25 6.22 -6.97 -0.95
C GLN A 25 5.81 -5.79 -0.10
N VAL A 26 6.74 -5.32 0.72
CA VAL A 26 6.64 -4.02 1.39
C VAL A 26 6.77 -2.95 0.32
N VAL A 27 5.64 -2.49 -0.21
CA VAL A 27 5.61 -1.34 -1.12
C VAL A 27 5.82 -0.08 -0.29
N GLN A 28 7.08 0.26 -0.02
CA GLN A 28 7.45 1.57 0.50
C GLN A 28 8.15 2.36 -0.61
N ASN A 29 7.37 3.15 -1.34
CA ASN A 29 7.92 4.24 -2.15
C ASN A 29 7.76 5.53 -1.36
N LEU A 30 8.88 6.08 -0.88
CA LEU A 30 8.96 7.35 -0.15
C LEU A 30 8.87 8.58 -1.06
N GLU A 31 8.55 8.42 -2.35
CA GLU A 31 8.44 9.54 -3.30
C GLU A 31 7.00 10.06 -3.51
N GLY A 32 5.98 9.40 -2.93
CA GLY A 32 4.58 9.60 -3.33
C GLY A 32 3.75 10.61 -2.53
N GLY A 33 4.12 10.97 -1.31
CA GLY A 33 3.32 11.84 -0.44
C GLY A 33 3.02 11.30 0.95
N LEU A 34 2.36 12.12 1.78
CA LEU A 34 1.91 11.72 3.11
C LEU A 34 0.78 10.70 2.96
N VAL A 35 0.88 9.55 3.64
CA VAL A 35 -0.21 8.56 3.65
C VAL A 35 -1.41 9.15 4.41
N LYS A 36 -2.54 9.26 3.72
CA LYS A 36 -3.81 9.73 4.31
C LYS A 36 -4.55 8.60 5.02
N GLU A 37 -4.63 7.44 4.37
CA GLU A 37 -5.38 6.30 4.89
C GLU A 37 -4.83 4.98 4.33
N ILE A 38 -4.86 3.92 5.13
CA ILE A 38 -4.59 2.55 4.70
C ILE A 38 -5.93 1.80 4.68
N LEU A 39 -6.34 1.31 3.52
CA LEU A 39 -7.66 0.70 3.29
C LEU A 39 -7.67 -0.81 3.52
N VAL A 40 -6.53 -1.39 3.89
CA VAL A 40 -6.35 -2.83 4.09
C VAL A 40 -5.64 -3.15 5.39
N LYS A 41 -5.85 -4.37 5.88
CA LYS A 41 -5.18 -4.92 7.07
C LYS A 41 -4.21 -6.03 6.69
N GLU A 42 -3.26 -6.29 7.57
CA GLU A 42 -2.35 -7.40 7.41
C GLU A 42 -3.11 -8.73 7.28
N GLY A 43 -2.69 -9.58 6.34
CA GLY A 43 -3.34 -10.85 6.04
C GLY A 43 -4.64 -10.75 5.24
N GLN A 44 -5.09 -9.55 4.87
CA GLN A 44 -6.29 -9.37 4.06
C GLN A 44 -6.04 -9.79 2.60
N LEU A 45 -6.94 -10.62 2.06
CA LEU A 45 -6.96 -10.98 0.64
C LEU A 45 -7.37 -9.77 -0.20
N VAL A 46 -6.57 -9.45 -1.23
CA VAL A 46 -6.81 -8.32 -2.14
C VAL A 46 -6.88 -8.79 -3.58
N LYS A 47 -7.65 -8.08 -4.40
CA LYS A 47 -7.77 -8.34 -5.84
C LYS A 47 -6.88 -7.40 -6.65
N LYS A 48 -6.50 -7.81 -7.86
CA LYS A 48 -5.78 -6.93 -8.79
C LYS A 48 -6.59 -5.66 -9.05
N GLY A 49 -5.95 -4.50 -8.89
CA GLY A 49 -6.59 -3.18 -9.06
C GLY A 49 -7.34 -2.67 -7.82
N GLN A 50 -7.35 -3.42 -6.72
CA GLN A 50 -7.93 -2.94 -5.46
C GLN A 50 -7.04 -1.85 -4.86
N GLN A 51 -7.65 -0.72 -4.51
CA GLN A 51 -6.98 0.36 -3.81
C GLN A 51 -6.58 -0.10 -2.40
N LEU A 52 -5.29 0.04 -2.07
CA LEU A 52 -4.73 -0.42 -0.80
C LEU A 52 -4.50 0.74 0.18
N LEU A 53 -4.24 1.93 -0.35
CA LEU A 53 -3.90 3.13 0.40
C LEU A 53 -4.40 4.37 -0.32
N LEU A 54 -4.56 5.45 0.43
CA LEU A 54 -4.84 6.78 -0.05
C LEU A 54 -3.68 7.70 0.34
N ILE A 55 -3.18 8.46 -0.64
CA ILE A 55 -2.14 9.47 -0.42
C ILE A 55 -2.82 10.84 -0.27
N ASP A 56 -2.34 11.65 0.66
CA ASP A 56 -2.73 13.05 0.81
C ASP A 56 -1.95 13.90 -0.21
N ASP A 57 -2.65 14.41 -1.21
CA ASP A 57 -2.12 15.27 -2.27
C ASP A 57 -2.20 16.77 -1.93
N THR A 58 -2.70 17.14 -0.74
CA THR A 58 -2.97 18.54 -0.37
C THR A 58 -1.71 19.41 -0.42
N ARG A 59 -0.55 18.87 0.00
CA ARG A 59 0.74 19.58 -0.10
C ARG A 59 1.21 19.72 -1.54
N PHE A 60 1.16 18.66 -2.34
CA PHE A 60 1.54 18.73 -3.76
C PHE A 60 0.68 19.71 -4.56
N ARG A 61 -0.63 19.77 -4.29
CA ARG A 61 -1.52 20.73 -4.94
C ARG A 61 -1.20 22.17 -4.55
N SER A 62 -0.71 22.40 -3.32
CA SER A 62 -0.29 23.72 -2.87
C SER A 62 1.01 24.14 -3.55
N ASP A 63 2.01 23.26 -3.57
CA ASP A 63 3.30 23.51 -4.24
C ASP A 63 3.13 23.73 -5.75
N TYR A 64 2.26 22.95 -6.39
CA TYR A 64 1.95 23.12 -7.81
C TYR A 64 1.28 24.47 -8.09
N ARG A 65 0.32 24.89 -7.27
CA ARG A 65 -0.35 26.19 -7.41
C ARG A 65 0.60 27.36 -7.19
N GLU A 66 1.51 27.25 -6.24
CA GLU A 66 2.52 28.28 -6.01
C GLU A 66 3.43 28.42 -7.23
N ARG A 67 3.88 27.30 -7.81
CA ARG A 67 4.69 27.31 -9.04
C ARG A 67 3.94 27.88 -10.24
N GLU A 68 2.68 27.51 -10.43
CA GLU A 68 1.83 28.09 -11.48
C GLU A 68 1.69 29.61 -11.31
N GLN A 69 1.51 30.08 -10.08
CA GLN A 69 1.43 31.51 -9.78
C GLN A 69 2.75 32.23 -10.09
N GLN A 70 3.89 31.60 -9.77
CA GLN A 70 5.21 32.14 -10.12
C GLN A 70 5.39 32.24 -11.65
N VAL A 71 5.01 31.20 -12.39
CA VAL A 71 5.07 31.19 -13.86
C VAL A 71 4.18 32.29 -14.45
N ALA A 72 2.95 32.45 -13.96
CA ALA A 72 2.04 33.49 -14.40
C ALA A 72 2.62 34.90 -14.15
N ASN A 73 3.19 35.12 -12.96
CA ASN A 73 3.82 36.41 -12.61
C ASN A 73 5.04 36.71 -13.49
N LEU A 74 5.88 35.71 -13.75
CA LEU A 74 7.06 35.85 -14.61
C LEU A 74 6.64 36.13 -16.06
N THR A 75 5.62 35.44 -16.56
CA THR A 75 5.10 35.64 -17.92
C THR A 75 4.53 37.05 -18.10
N ALA A 76 3.77 37.54 -17.10
CA ALA A 76 3.25 38.90 -17.10
C ALA A 76 4.37 39.95 -17.11
N SER A 77 5.44 39.73 -16.33
CA SER A 77 6.60 40.62 -16.28
C SER A 77 7.34 40.69 -17.61
N VAL A 78 7.51 39.55 -18.29
CA VAL A 78 8.13 39.49 -19.63
C VAL A 78 7.28 40.24 -20.66
N LEU A 79 5.96 40.02 -20.68
CA LEU A 79 5.04 40.72 -21.57
C LEU A 79 5.12 42.24 -21.39
N GLN A 80 5.15 42.72 -20.14
CA GLN A 80 5.25 44.15 -19.83
C GLN A 80 6.57 44.78 -20.28
N LEU A 81 7.68 44.04 -20.20
CA LEU A 81 9.01 44.52 -20.62
C LEU A 81 9.23 44.44 -22.13
N SER A 82 8.47 43.59 -22.82
CA SER A 82 8.52 43.43 -24.28
C SER A 82 7.60 44.38 -25.07
N ALA A 83 6.77 45.15 -24.36
CA ALA A 83 5.87 46.17 -24.92
C ALA A 83 6.52 47.56 -24.84
#